data_AF-A0A6C0M0J2-F1
#
_entry.id   AF-A0A6C0M0J2-F1
#
_cell.length_a   1.000
_cell.length_b   1.000
_cell.length_c   1.000
_cell.angle_alpha   90.00
_cell.angle_beta   90.00
_cell.angle_gamma   90.00
#
_symmetry.space_group_name_H-M   'P 1'
#
loop_
_entity.id
_entity.type
_entity.pdbx_description
1 polymer ?
#
loop_
_entity_poly.entity_id
_entity_poly.type
_entity_poly.pdbx_seq_one_letter_code
_entity_poly.pdbx_strand_id
1 'polypeptide(L)' 'MNYLSNLNNLKSKIDKEYHPLLNDLIRMLSILIITNLLMFFSNPSKNKFLGEYYVNIITFVVLGIMTYWLVIKKIVIFN' A
#
# COMPACT_ATOMS: atom_id res chain seq x y z
N MET A 1 15.22 18.48 -22.40
CA MET A 1 14.67 19.21 -21.24
C MET A 1 13.23 18.82 -20.84
N ASN A 2 12.43 18.16 -21.69
CA ASN A 2 10.96 17.99 -21.47
C ASN A 2 10.48 16.75 -20.69
N TYR A 3 11.33 15.75 -20.44
CA TYR A 3 10.89 14.53 -19.73
C TYR A 3 10.94 14.69 -18.20
N LEU A 4 11.89 15.48 -17.69
CA LEU A 4 12.06 15.74 -16.26
C LEU A 4 10.98 16.69 -15.71
N SER A 5 10.47 17.61 -16.53
CA SER A 5 9.38 18.53 -16.14
C SER A 5 8.05 17.81 -15.98
N ASN A 6 7.76 16.79 -16.80
CA ASN A 6 6.54 15.99 -16.70
C ASN A 6 6.50 15.08 -15.46
N LEU A 7 7.65 14.57 -15.02
CA LEU A 7 7.75 13.81 -13.75
C LEU A 7 7.53 14.71 -12.53
N ASN A 8 7.98 15.97 -12.57
CA ASN A 8 7.73 16.93 -11.49
C ASN A 8 6.25 17.33 -11.39
N ASN A 9 5.50 17.37 -12.49
CA ASN A 9 4.06 17.64 -12.49
C ASN A 9 3.23 16.51 -11.85
N LEU A 10 3.65 15.25 -11.98
CA LEU A 10 3.01 14.12 -11.30
C LEU A 10 3.24 14.16 -9.78
N LYS A 11 4.44 14.56 -9.35
CA LYS A 11 4.80 14.74 -7.93
C LYS A 11 4.04 15.90 -7.28
N SER A 12 3.63 16.90 -8.08
CA SER A 12 2.98 18.14 -7.61
C SER A 12 1.47 18.02 -7.39
N LYS A 13 0.82 16.93 -7.81
CA LYS A 13 -0.66 16.83 -7.78
C LYS A 13 -1.21 16.05 -6.59
N ILE A 14 -0.34 15.36 -5.85
CA ILE A 14 -0.69 14.70 -4.61
C ILE A 14 -0.43 15.68 -3.48
N ASP A 15 -1.50 16.11 -2.81
CA ASP A 15 -1.36 16.99 -1.65
C ASP A 15 -0.41 16.36 -0.63
N LYS A 16 0.44 17.20 -0.04
CA LYS A 16 1.47 16.73 0.90
C LYS A 16 0.89 15.97 2.09
N GLU A 17 -0.38 16.19 2.40
CA GLU A 17 -1.17 15.49 3.43
C GLU A 17 -1.27 13.97 3.17
N TYR A 18 -1.25 13.52 1.90
CA TYR A 18 -1.38 12.11 1.55
C TYR A 18 -0.05 11.36 1.48
N HIS A 19 1.09 12.06 1.51
CA HIS A 19 2.41 11.40 1.51
C HIS A 19 2.57 10.32 2.59
N PRO A 20 2.16 10.55 3.86
CA PRO A 20 2.24 9.55 4.91
C PRO A 20 1.38 8.30 4.61
N LEU A 21 0.16 8.51 4.13
CA LEU A 21 -0.75 7.42 3.71
C LEU A 21 -0.11 6.57 2.62
N LEU A 22 0.42 7.20 1.57
CA LEU A 22 1.06 6.49 0.47
C LEU A 22 2.31 5.74 0.93
N ASN A 23 3.10 6.34 1.82
CA ASN A 23 4.28 5.70 2.38
C ASN A 23 3.92 4.44 3.18
N ASP A 24 2.86 4.50 3.98
CA ASP A 24 2.36 3.35 4.74
C ASP A 24 1.78 2.26 3.83
N LEU A 25 1.04 2.65 2.77
CA LEU A 25 0.55 1.71 1.77
C LEU A 25 1.69 1.01 1.04
N ILE A 26 2.69 1.75 0.55
CA ILE A 26 3.84 1.17 -0.15
C ILE A 26 4.60 0.24 0.80
N ARG A 27 4.82 0.65 2.05
CA ARG A 27 5.50 -0.16 3.07
C ARG A 27 4.75 -1.48 3.29
N MET A 28 3.43 -1.43 3.52
CA MET A 28 2.66 -2.64 3.79
C MET A 28 2.48 -3.53 2.57
N LEU A 29 2.26 -2.96 1.38
CA LEU A 29 2.20 -3.73 0.14
C LEU A 29 3.53 -4.42 -0.14
N SER A 30 4.65 -3.74 0.09
CA SER A 30 5.99 -4.34 -0.07
C SER A 30 6.17 -5.54 0.85
N ILE A 31 5.77 -5.43 2.11
CA ILE A 31 5.80 -6.54 3.08
C ILE A 31 4.92 -7.69 2.58
N LEU A 32 3.66 -7.43 2.24
CA LEU A 32 2.72 -8.47 1.79
C LEU A 32 3.20 -9.20 0.52
N ILE A 33 3.74 -8.46 -0.46
CA ILE A 33 4.27 -9.06 -1.69
C ILE A 33 5.48 -9.94 -1.40
N ILE A 34 6.46 -9.43 -0.63
CA ILE A 34 7.66 -10.19 -0.26
C ILE A 34 7.26 -11.42 0.56
N THR A 35 6.36 -11.28 1.52
CA THR A 35 5.89 -12.40 2.34
C THR A 35 5.19 -13.46 1.50
N ASN A 36 4.30 -13.08 0.58
CA ASN A 36 3.66 -14.05 -0.32
C ASN A 36 4.66 -14.76 -1.23
N LEU A 37 5.64 -14.02 -1.76
CA LEU A 37 6.71 -14.58 -2.57
C LEU A 37 7.53 -15.62 -1.79
N LEU A 38 7.92 -15.31 -0.55
CA LEU A 38 8.65 -16.24 0.32
C LEU A 38 7.80 -17.48 0.67
N MET A 39 6.51 -17.30 0.94
CA MET A 39 5.60 -18.43 1.18
C MET A 39 5.45 -19.33 -0.05
N PHE A 40 5.37 -18.72 -1.24
CA PHE A 40 5.33 -19.46 -2.51
C PHE A 40 6.60 -20.27 -2.72
N PHE A 41 7.79 -19.70 -2.48
CA PHE A 41 9.05 -20.43 -2.59
C PHE A 41 9.22 -21.52 -1.52
N SER A 42 8.70 -21.31 -0.31
CA SER A 42 8.78 -22.30 0.76
C SER A 42 7.95 -23.55 0.47
N ASN A 43 6.74 -23.39 -0.06
CA ASN A 43 5.90 -24.53 -0.45
C ASN A 43 4.90 -24.16 -1.57
N PRO A 44 5.32 -24.26 -2.85
CA PRO A 44 4.48 -23.84 -3.98
C PRO A 44 3.26 -24.75 -4.20
N SER A 45 3.27 -25.98 -3.65
CA SER A 45 2.14 -26.89 -3.74
C SER A 45 0.96 -26.49 -2.83
N LYS A 46 1.27 -25.83 -1.70
CA LYS A 46 0.26 -25.38 -0.72
C LYS A 46 -0.02 -23.89 -0.83
N ASN A 47 0.98 -23.09 -1.16
CA ASN A 47 0.88 -21.64 -1.24
C ASN A 47 0.87 -21.23 -2.70
N LYS A 48 -0.26 -20.70 -3.19
CA LYS A 48 -0.34 -20.09 -4.52
C LYS A 48 0.17 -18.65 -4.45
N PHE A 49 1.03 -18.28 -5.39
CA PHE A 49 1.46 -16.90 -5.56
C PHE A 49 0.23 -16.03 -5.87
N LEU A 50 0.02 -14.99 -5.06
CA LEU A 50 -1.13 -14.08 -5.11
C LEU A 50 -2.46 -14.81 -5.32
N GLY A 51 -2.67 -15.92 -4.62
CA GLY A 51 -3.94 -16.65 -4.65
C GLY A 51 -5.10 -15.78 -4.16
N GLU A 52 -6.33 -16.13 -4.55
CA GLU A 52 -7.55 -15.37 -4.26
C GLU A 52 -7.68 -14.95 -2.78
N TYR A 53 -7.47 -15.90 -1.85
CA TYR A 53 -7.50 -15.60 -0.41
C TYR A 53 -6.45 -14.55 -0.01
N TYR A 54 -5.26 -14.60 -0.59
CA TYR A 54 -4.20 -13.63 -0.29
C TYR A 54 -4.49 -12.25 -0.88
N VAL A 55 -5.10 -12.19 -2.07
CA VAL A 55 -5.58 -10.94 -2.67
C VAL A 55 -6.68 -10.30 -1.81
N ASN A 56 -7.56 -11.11 -1.22
CA ASN A 56 -8.54 -10.62 -0.25
C ASN A 56 -7.86 -10.02 0.98
N ILE A 57 -6.80 -10.67 1.52
CA ILE A 57 -6.00 -10.10 2.61
C ILE A 57 -5.38 -8.76 2.22
N ILE A 58 -4.74 -8.67 1.04
CA ILE A 58 -4.15 -7.42 0.56
C ILE A 58 -5.21 -6.32 0.50
N THR A 59 -6.39 -6.63 -0.06
CA THR A 59 -7.51 -5.69 -0.15
C THR A 59 -7.95 -5.21 1.23
N PHE A 60 -8.13 -6.11 2.20
CA PHE A 60 -8.54 -5.73 3.55
C PHE A 60 -7.49 -4.89 4.27
N VAL A 61 -6.20 -5.20 4.10
CA VAL A 61 -5.11 -4.39 4.69
C VAL A 61 -5.08 -2.99 4.08
N VAL A 62 -5.17 -2.88 2.75
CA VAL A 62 -5.21 -1.58 2.06
C VAL A 62 -6.41 -0.75 2.52
N LEU A 63 -7.60 -1.34 2.57
CA LEU A 63 -8.81 -0.67 3.06
C LEU A 63 -8.67 -0.25 4.52
N GLY A 64 -8.07 -1.08 5.38
CA GLY A 64 -7.82 -0.74 6.78
C GLY A 64 -6.90 0.47 6.93
N ILE A 65 -5.79 0.50 6.20
CA ILE A 65 -4.84 1.63 6.22
C ILE A 65 -5.51 2.90 5.69
N MET A 66 -6.23 2.81 4.57
CA MET A 66 -6.96 3.95 4.01
C MET A 66 -8.02 4.47 4.98
N THR A 67 -8.79 3.58 5.61
CA THR A 67 -9.82 3.98 6.59
C THR A 67 -9.18 4.67 7.79
N TYR A 68 -8.05 4.15 8.28
CA TYR A 68 -7.32 4.80 9.37
C TYR A 68 -6.91 6.24 8.99
N TRP A 69 -6.27 6.42 7.83
CA TRP A 69 -5.75 7.73 7.44
C TRP A 69 -6.84 8.74 7.01
N LEU A 70 -7.88 8.27 6.31
CA LEU A 70 -8.92 9.13 5.75
C LEU A 70 -10.05 9.42 6.73
N VAL A 71 -10.34 8.48 7.64
CA VAL A 71 -11.49 8.57 8.55
C VAL A 71 -11.02 8.70 9.99
N ILE A 72 -10.32 7.70 10.52
CA ILE A 72 -9.99 7.65 11.96
C ILE A 72 -9.08 8.80 12.39
N LYS A 73 -8.03 9.09 11.61
CA LYS A 73 -7.10 10.19 11.91
C LYS A 73 -7.78 11.56 11.91
N LYS A 74 -8.85 11.73 11.12
CA LYS A 74 -9.63 12.98 11.09
C LYS A 74 -10.63 13.07 12.24
N ILE A 75 -11.06 11.94 12.80
CA ILE A 75 -12.01 11.88 13.93
C ILE A 75 -11.28 11.96 15.27
N VAL A 76 -10.14 11.30 15.41
CA VAL A 76 -9.38 11.25 16.67
C VAL A 76 -8.42 12.43 16.72
N ILE A 77 -8.84 13.50 17.39
CA ILE A 77 -7.96 14.61 17.76
C ILE A 77 -7.15 14.15 18.98
N PHE A 78 -5.91 13.73 18.75
CA PHE A 78 -4.95 13.56 19.83
C PHE A 78 -4.49 14.94 20.28
N ASN A 79 -5.00 15.38 21.43
CA ASN A 79 -4.61 16.62 22.10
C ASN A 79 -3.33 16.40 22.92
#